data_AF-A0A926BRD8-F1
#
_entry.id   AF-A0A926BRD8-F1
#
_cell.length_a   1.000
_cell.length_b   1.000
_cell.length_c   1.000
_cell.angle_alpha   90.00
_cell.angle_beta   90.00
_cell.angle_gamma   90.00
#
_symmetry.space_group_name_H-M   'P 1'
#
loop_
_entity.id
_entity.type
_entity.pdbx_description
1 polymer ?
#
loop_
_entity_poly.entity_id
_entity_poly.type
_entity_poly.pdbx_seq_one_letter_code
_entity_poly.pdbx_strand_id
1 'polypeptide(L)'
;MEHNTILRALTTIVALAVCGRWAAAQVALKPTGENALPLRAKSVAATVLVKQTRFATTDLELVFANELGNRVEADFMYTVPEGAVVTDFAYFFGAERVPARVAEKKRAAAIYKAITDRQRDPALVEMVGKNTFRARIFPVEPNADLRVQIRYVQVLPIGANGAATLSLPLQTPKSVKWDKVYVSVRADGAGGDEFANNFGLPIEPDAGGTALTFSGTNYRTEKNLRVSLAAPKPAVTPYLAATSGGKDGFFAATITAPVGAKLNPASLQSSGVPLYAVSAKRLSPRDVLITVRYKKYGTARFSLMDTATGKLILSSPL
;
A
#
# COMPACT_ATOMS: atom_id res chain seq x y z
N MET A 1 -16.24 0.39 -72.82
CA MET A 1 -14.88 0.98 -72.88
C MET A 1 -14.77 1.97 -71.74
N GLU A 2 -13.90 1.92 -70.73
CA GLU A 2 -12.92 1.00 -70.13
C GLU A 2 -12.69 1.60 -68.72
N HIS A 3 -12.80 0.83 -67.63
CA HIS A 3 -11.69 0.29 -66.80
C HIS A 3 -10.58 1.27 -66.33
N ASN A 4 -10.58 1.57 -65.01
CA ASN A 4 -9.42 1.61 -64.08
C ASN A 4 -9.94 2.10 -62.70
N THR A 5 -10.11 1.33 -61.62
CA THR A 5 -9.22 0.46 -60.82
C THR A 5 -8.02 1.15 -60.16
N ILE A 6 -7.95 1.02 -58.82
CA ILE A 6 -6.79 0.88 -57.91
C ILE A 6 -6.79 1.86 -56.70
N LEU A 7 -7.23 1.30 -55.57
CA LEU A 7 -6.55 1.18 -54.27
C LEU A 7 -6.09 2.45 -53.49
N ARG A 8 -6.57 2.54 -52.23
CA ARG A 8 -5.91 2.99 -50.97
C ARG A 8 -6.93 3.75 -50.10
N ALA A 9 -7.10 3.57 -48.80
CA ALA A 9 -6.57 2.65 -47.80
C ALA A 9 -7.56 2.74 -46.61
N LEU A 10 -8.21 1.63 -46.24
CA LEU A 10 -8.98 1.54 -44.99
C LEU A 10 -7.98 1.55 -43.83
N THR A 11 -7.87 2.70 -43.16
CA THR A 11 -7.10 2.79 -41.93
C THR A 11 -8.04 2.43 -40.77
N THR A 12 -8.14 1.14 -40.49
CA THR A 12 -8.76 0.62 -39.27
C THR A 12 -7.93 1.08 -38.09
N ILE A 13 -8.40 2.10 -37.37
CA ILE A 13 -7.86 2.46 -36.05
C ILE A 13 -8.25 1.33 -35.10
N VAL A 14 -7.34 0.37 -34.93
CA VAL A 14 -7.36 -0.54 -33.79
C VAL A 14 -7.06 0.32 -32.57
N ALA A 15 -8.10 0.77 -31.88
CA ALA A 15 -7.98 1.30 -30.54
C ALA A 15 -7.51 0.14 -29.64
N LEU A 16 -6.19 0.04 -29.45
CA LEU A 16 -5.61 -0.77 -28.39
C LEU A 16 -6.13 -0.18 -27.08
N ALA A 17 -7.22 -0.75 -26.57
CA ALA A 17 -7.64 -0.55 -25.20
C ALA A 17 -6.51 -1.09 -24.32
N VAL A 18 -5.58 -0.20 -23.95
CA VAL A 18 -4.71 -0.41 -22.80
C VAL A 18 -5.64 -0.38 -21.59
N CYS A 19 -6.32 -1.51 -21.35
CA CYS A 19 -6.86 -1.83 -20.06
C CYS A 19 -5.65 -1.85 -19.12
N GLY A 20 -5.34 -0.70 -18.54
CA GLY A 20 -4.56 -0.65 -17.33
C GLY A 20 -5.23 -1.65 -16.39
N ARG A 21 -4.57 -2.79 -16.13
CA ARG A 21 -5.01 -3.76 -15.14
C ARG A 21 -5.01 -3.01 -13.81
N TRP A 22 -6.15 -2.43 -13.48
CA TRP A 22 -6.38 -1.83 -12.19
C TRP A 22 -6.19 -2.95 -11.18
N ALA A 23 -5.26 -2.75 -10.26
CA ALA A 23 -5.02 -3.67 -9.17
C ALA A 23 -6.32 -3.78 -8.36
N ALA A 24 -7.08 -4.85 -8.61
CA ALA A 24 -8.10 -5.29 -7.69
C ALA A 24 -7.37 -5.77 -6.42
N ALA A 25 -7.90 -5.42 -5.25
CA ALA A 25 -7.51 -6.09 -4.00
C ALA A 25 -7.96 -7.54 -4.09
N GLN A 26 -7.14 -8.39 -4.68
CA GLN A 26 -7.41 -9.82 -4.67
C GLN A 26 -6.97 -10.34 -3.30
N VAL A 27 -7.88 -10.26 -2.33
CA VAL A 27 -7.82 -11.14 -1.16
C VAL A 27 -8.14 -12.54 -1.67
N ALA A 28 -7.14 -13.17 -2.30
CA ALA A 28 -7.19 -14.57 -2.62
C ALA A 28 -6.74 -15.30 -1.36
N LEU A 29 -7.70 -15.66 -0.50
CA LEU A 29 -7.52 -16.80 0.38
C LEU A 29 -7.53 -18.01 -0.51
N LYS A 30 -6.35 -18.46 -0.94
CA LYS A 30 -6.20 -19.72 -1.66
C LYS A 30 -5.73 -20.72 -0.62
N PRO A 31 -6.60 -21.54 -0.01
CA PRO A 31 -6.06 -22.68 0.72
C PRO A 31 -5.34 -23.54 -0.33
N THR A 32 -4.19 -24.10 0.00
CA THR A 32 -3.41 -24.86 -0.98
C THR A 32 -4.08 -26.21 -1.19
N GLY A 33 -4.47 -26.51 -2.43
CA GLY A 33 -5.13 -27.76 -2.86
C GLY A 33 -6.18 -27.49 -3.94
N GLU A 34 -6.38 -28.42 -4.88
CA GLU A 34 -7.36 -28.26 -5.98
C GLU A 34 -8.83 -28.14 -5.51
N ASN A 35 -9.13 -28.28 -4.22
CA ASN A 35 -10.49 -28.24 -3.63
C ASN A 35 -10.63 -27.29 -2.43
N ALA A 36 -9.82 -26.24 -2.44
CA ALA A 36 -9.64 -25.41 -1.27
C ALA A 36 -10.76 -24.34 -1.12
N LEU A 37 -11.59 -24.50 -0.08
CA LEU A 37 -12.70 -23.59 0.22
C LEU A 37 -12.19 -22.27 0.85
N PRO A 38 -12.51 -21.09 0.29
CA PRO A 38 -12.03 -19.82 0.83
C PRO A 38 -12.65 -19.57 2.22
N LEU A 39 -11.87 -19.04 3.17
CA LEU A 39 -12.42 -18.55 4.43
C LEU A 39 -13.44 -17.44 4.14
N ARG A 40 -14.53 -17.41 4.91
CA ARG A 40 -15.60 -16.43 4.70
C ARG A 40 -15.14 -15.04 5.14
N ALA A 41 -15.39 -14.02 4.33
CA ALA A 41 -15.03 -12.63 4.64
C ALA A 41 -15.97 -12.02 5.70
N LYS A 42 -15.48 -11.82 6.92
CA LYS A 42 -16.26 -11.35 8.06
C LYS A 42 -16.23 -9.83 8.20
N SER A 43 -15.05 -9.23 8.30
CA SER A 43 -14.95 -7.76 8.36
C SER A 43 -13.70 -7.18 7.72
N VAL A 44 -13.86 -6.00 7.13
CA VAL A 44 -12.76 -5.12 6.71
C VAL A 44 -12.91 -3.77 7.39
N ALA A 45 -11.84 -3.33 8.06
CA ALA A 45 -11.75 -2.02 8.67
C ALA A 45 -10.49 -1.31 8.16
N ALA A 46 -10.65 -0.14 7.54
CA ALA A 46 -9.56 0.66 7.04
C ALA A 46 -9.60 2.07 7.63
N THR A 47 -8.51 2.46 8.30
CA THR A 47 -8.31 3.83 8.79
C THR A 47 -7.15 4.43 8.02
N VAL A 48 -7.40 5.56 7.36
CA VAL A 48 -6.41 6.26 6.55
C VAL A 48 -6.18 7.65 7.12
N LEU A 49 -4.92 7.96 7.41
CA LEU A 49 -4.49 9.30 7.80
C LEU A 49 -3.66 9.88 6.67
N VAL A 50 -4.21 10.92 6.02
CA VAL A 50 -3.55 11.69 4.99
C VAL A 50 -2.95 12.94 5.63
N LYS A 51 -1.63 13.08 5.50
CA LYS A 51 -0.92 14.27 5.97
C LYS A 51 -0.90 15.32 4.85
N GLN A 52 -0.62 16.59 5.21
CA GLN A 52 -0.44 17.74 4.29
C GLN A 52 0.69 17.58 3.25
N THR A 53 1.19 16.37 3.10
CA THR A 53 2.53 16.05 2.70
C THR A 53 2.54 15.01 1.59
N ARG A 54 1.34 14.69 1.08
CA ARG A 54 1.05 13.58 0.16
C ARG A 54 1.37 12.20 0.72
N PHE A 55 1.67 12.06 2.00
CA PHE A 55 1.74 10.73 2.61
C PHE A 55 0.40 10.35 3.18
N ALA A 56 -0.06 9.15 2.83
CA ALA A 56 -1.17 8.51 3.49
C ALA A 56 -0.68 7.25 4.21
N THR A 57 -0.97 7.16 5.51
CA THR A 57 -0.80 5.94 6.27
C THR A 57 -2.13 5.23 6.33
N THR A 58 -2.14 3.95 5.97
CA THR A 58 -3.33 3.10 6.05
C THR A 58 -3.08 2.00 7.06
N ASP A 59 -3.95 1.94 8.07
CA ASP A 59 -4.13 0.80 8.96
C ASP A 59 -5.32 0.00 8.44
N LEU A 60 -5.06 -1.25 8.05
CA LEU A 60 -6.05 -2.17 7.51
C LEU A 60 -6.15 -3.39 8.42
N GLU A 61 -7.36 -3.70 8.84
CA GLU A 61 -7.71 -4.92 9.55
C GLU A 61 -8.70 -5.75 8.73
N LEU A 62 -8.40 -7.04 8.59
CA LEU A 62 -9.20 -8.00 7.85
C LEU A 62 -9.48 -9.19 8.76
N VAL A 63 -10.74 -9.62 8.81
CA VAL A 63 -11.16 -10.79 9.57
C VAL A 63 -11.88 -11.76 8.64
N PHE A 64 -11.45 -13.02 8.68
CA PHE A 64 -12.04 -14.12 7.94
C PHE A 64 -12.45 -15.23 8.89
N ALA A 65 -13.57 -15.89 8.63
CA ALA A 65 -14.05 -17.01 9.42
C ALA A 65 -13.72 -18.35 8.75
N ASN A 66 -13.10 -19.26 9.50
CA ASN A 66 -13.01 -20.66 9.11
C ASN A 66 -14.28 -21.39 9.53
N GLU A 67 -15.25 -21.49 8.63
CA GLU A 67 -16.51 -22.23 8.88
C GLU A 67 -16.41 -23.72 8.54
N LEU A 68 -15.19 -24.20 8.27
CA LEU A 68 -14.94 -25.61 7.99
C LEU A 68 -14.83 -26.38 9.31
N GLY A 69 -15.18 -27.66 9.26
CA GLY A 69 -15.06 -28.58 10.40
C GLY A 69 -13.62 -29.02 10.71
N ASN A 70 -12.63 -28.53 9.96
CA ASN A 70 -11.23 -28.89 10.09
C ASN A 70 -10.31 -27.67 10.14
N ARG A 71 -9.14 -27.88 10.74
CA ARG A 71 -8.02 -26.94 10.72
C ARG A 71 -7.49 -26.78 9.29
N VAL A 72 -7.19 -25.54 8.90
CA VAL A 72 -6.67 -25.22 7.56
C VAL A 72 -5.45 -24.31 7.59
N GLU A 73 -4.73 -24.29 6.48
CA GLU A 73 -3.73 -23.29 6.13
C GLU A 73 -4.37 -22.23 5.23
N ALA A 74 -4.07 -20.96 5.47
CA ALA A 74 -4.52 -19.84 4.65
C ALA A 74 -3.32 -19.16 3.95
N ASP A 75 -3.30 -19.15 2.62
CA ASP A 75 -2.49 -18.18 1.89
C ASP A 75 -3.25 -16.86 1.83
N PHE A 76 -2.78 -15.87 2.59
CA PHE A 76 -3.26 -14.51 2.54
C PHE A 76 -2.49 -13.73 1.47
N MET A 77 -3.19 -13.08 0.55
CA MET A 77 -2.59 -12.19 -0.44
C MET A 77 -3.27 -10.82 -0.41
N TYR A 78 -2.48 -9.76 -0.50
CA TYR A 78 -3.01 -8.41 -0.64
C TYR A 78 -2.08 -7.56 -1.50
N THR A 79 -2.68 -6.80 -2.41
CA THR A 79 -1.97 -5.88 -3.30
C THR A 79 -2.15 -4.48 -2.77
N VAL A 80 -1.07 -3.91 -2.23
CA VAL A 80 -1.05 -2.51 -1.81
C VAL A 80 -0.98 -1.59 -3.02
N PRO A 81 -1.39 -0.31 -2.88
CA PRO A 81 -1.26 0.68 -3.95
C PRO A 81 0.15 0.79 -4.51
N GLU A 82 0.28 1.23 -5.76
CA GLU A 82 1.59 1.41 -6.36
C GLU A 82 2.43 2.46 -5.62
N GLY A 83 3.66 2.10 -5.28
CA GLY A 83 4.52 3.00 -4.50
C GLY A 83 4.27 2.94 -3.00
N ALA A 84 3.28 2.18 -2.54
CA ALA A 84 3.10 1.90 -1.13
C ALA A 84 4.20 1.01 -0.57
N VAL A 85 4.53 1.21 0.69
CA VAL A 85 5.48 0.40 1.45
C VAL A 85 4.79 -0.13 2.69
N VAL A 86 4.75 -1.45 2.82
CA VAL A 86 4.23 -2.13 4.03
C VAL A 86 5.22 -1.92 5.16
N THR A 87 4.77 -1.29 6.23
CA THR A 87 5.58 -0.98 7.41
C THR A 87 5.33 -1.95 8.55
N ASP A 88 4.12 -2.49 8.68
CA ASP A 88 3.78 -3.47 9.70
C ASP A 88 2.83 -4.55 9.15
N PHE A 89 3.00 -5.77 9.62
CA PHE A 89 2.10 -6.87 9.36
C PHE A 89 2.00 -7.74 10.60
N ALA A 90 0.80 -8.11 10.98
CA ALA A 90 0.57 -9.07 12.04
C ALA A 90 -0.66 -9.92 11.73
N TYR A 91 -0.71 -11.10 12.31
CA TYR A 91 -1.92 -11.89 12.40
C TYR A 91 -2.16 -12.23 13.87
N PHE A 92 -3.35 -12.71 14.18
CA PHE A 92 -3.71 -13.06 15.56
C PHE A 92 -3.82 -14.58 15.69
N PHE A 93 -3.19 -15.10 16.75
CA PHE A 93 -3.39 -16.47 17.21
C PHE A 93 -4.20 -16.42 18.51
N GLY A 94 -5.51 -16.63 18.40
CA GLY A 94 -6.44 -16.30 19.48
C GLY A 94 -6.40 -14.79 19.78
N ALA A 95 -6.05 -14.42 21.01
CA ALA A 95 -5.88 -13.02 21.41
C ALA A 95 -4.44 -12.48 21.21
N GLU A 96 -3.48 -13.36 20.92
CA GLU A 96 -2.08 -12.97 20.78
C GLU A 96 -1.81 -12.36 19.41
N ARG A 97 -1.29 -11.13 19.38
CA ARG A 97 -0.84 -10.46 18.16
C ARG A 97 0.55 -10.95 17.79
N VAL A 98 0.67 -11.68 16.69
CA VAL A 98 1.93 -12.21 16.19
C VAL A 98 2.46 -11.31 15.06
N PRO A 99 3.46 -10.44 15.33
CA PRO A 99 4.06 -9.60 14.30
C PRO A 99 4.90 -10.44 13.34
N ALA A 100 4.75 -10.22 12.04
CA ALA A 100 5.63 -10.81 11.05
C ALA A 100 6.67 -9.79 10.58
N ARG A 101 7.92 -10.23 10.45
CA ARG A 101 8.97 -9.39 9.86
C ARG A 101 8.74 -9.30 8.35
N VAL A 102 8.45 -8.10 7.86
CA VAL A 102 8.39 -7.82 6.43
C VAL A 102 9.81 -7.87 5.87
N ALA A 103 10.17 -8.99 5.24
CA ALA A 103 11.45 -9.17 4.58
C ALA A 103 11.30 -8.95 3.07
N GLU A 104 12.28 -8.29 2.45
CA GLU A 104 12.37 -8.24 0.98
C GLU A 104 12.62 -9.65 0.41
N LYS A 105 12.09 -9.91 -0.79
CA LYS A 105 12.05 -11.23 -1.46
C LYS A 105 13.31 -12.09 -1.32
N LYS A 106 14.51 -11.49 -1.48
CA LYS A 106 15.79 -12.22 -1.39
C LYS A 106 16.17 -12.67 0.04
N ARG A 107 15.69 -11.97 1.08
CA ARG A 107 15.95 -12.31 2.49
C ARG A 107 14.91 -13.28 3.07
N ALA A 108 13.67 -13.27 2.55
CA ALA A 108 12.58 -14.11 3.05
C ALA A 108 12.86 -15.62 2.93
N ALA A 109 13.40 -16.08 1.79
CA ALA A 109 13.67 -17.50 1.55
C ALA A 109 14.80 -18.08 2.44
N ALA A 110 15.83 -17.28 2.75
CA ALA A 110 16.92 -17.70 3.63
C ALA A 110 16.48 -17.72 5.11
N ILE A 111 15.60 -16.80 5.51
CA ILE A 111 15.01 -16.77 6.85
C ILE A 111 14.04 -17.95 7.03
N TYR A 112 13.25 -18.29 6.00
CA TYR A 112 12.34 -19.44 6.02
C TYR A 112 13.05 -20.72 6.44
N LYS A 113 14.11 -21.10 5.72
CA LYS A 113 14.86 -22.35 5.96
C LYS A 113 15.56 -22.39 7.33
N ALA A 114 15.85 -21.23 7.91
CA ALA A 114 16.52 -21.13 9.21
C ALA A 114 15.54 -21.11 10.41
N ILE A 115 14.24 -20.86 10.20
CA ILE A 115 13.23 -20.79 11.26
C ILE A 115 12.48 -22.13 11.43
N THR A 116 12.48 -23.02 10.41
CA THR A 116 11.65 -24.24 10.36
C THR A 116 12.05 -25.38 11.34
N ASP A 117 12.85 -25.11 12.38
CA ASP A 117 13.31 -26.14 13.33
C ASP A 117 12.46 -26.28 14.60
N ARG A 118 11.33 -25.56 14.72
CA ARG A 118 10.42 -25.71 15.87
C ARG A 118 8.97 -25.63 15.41
N GLN A 119 8.15 -26.62 15.79
CA GLN A 119 6.73 -26.83 15.44
C GLN A 119 5.75 -25.71 15.90
N ARG A 120 6.18 -24.45 15.92
CA ARG A 120 5.38 -23.24 16.19
C ARG A 120 5.80 -22.20 15.16
N ASP A 121 5.28 -22.30 13.95
CA ASP A 121 5.69 -21.43 12.84
C ASP A 121 4.89 -20.11 12.84
N PRO A 122 5.55 -18.95 13.07
CA PRO A 122 4.94 -17.66 12.81
C PRO A 122 4.85 -17.40 11.30
N ALA A 123 3.76 -16.77 10.85
CA ALA A 123 3.53 -16.48 9.42
C ALA A 123 4.75 -15.83 8.73
N LEU A 124 5.25 -16.46 7.66
CA LEU A 124 6.25 -15.86 6.78
C LEU A 124 5.56 -14.94 5.77
N VAL A 125 5.98 -13.68 5.73
CA VAL A 125 5.52 -12.69 4.75
C VAL A 125 6.54 -12.58 3.62
N GLU A 126 6.11 -12.83 2.40
CA GLU A 126 6.90 -12.69 1.18
C GLU A 126 6.27 -11.65 0.24
N MET A 127 7.09 -10.81 -0.40
CA MET A 127 6.64 -10.00 -1.52
C MET A 127 6.73 -10.80 -2.83
N VAL A 128 5.57 -11.22 -3.35
CA VAL A 128 5.46 -12.12 -4.52
C VAL A 128 5.28 -11.39 -5.86
N GLY A 129 5.05 -10.08 -5.85
CA GLY A 129 4.84 -9.28 -7.06
C GLY A 129 5.18 -7.79 -6.90
N LYS A 130 4.90 -6.99 -7.94
CA LYS A 130 5.04 -5.51 -7.90
C LYS A 130 3.92 -4.98 -6.99
N ASN A 131 4.24 -4.79 -5.70
CA ASN A 131 3.32 -4.31 -4.66
C ASN A 131 2.29 -5.35 -4.13
N THR A 132 2.53 -6.65 -4.36
CA THR A 132 1.70 -7.73 -3.77
C THR A 132 2.50 -8.47 -2.71
N PHE A 133 1.94 -8.57 -1.52
CA PHE A 133 2.50 -9.40 -0.47
C PHE A 133 1.63 -10.64 -0.25
N ARG A 134 2.28 -11.72 0.16
CA ARG A 134 1.69 -13.01 0.51
C ARG A 134 2.15 -13.38 1.91
N ALA A 135 1.23 -13.86 2.74
CA ALA A 135 1.54 -14.46 4.02
C ALA A 135 0.91 -15.84 4.07
N ARG A 136 1.70 -16.85 4.46
CA ARG A 136 1.17 -18.18 4.74
C ARG A 136 0.89 -18.28 6.22
N ILE A 137 -0.37 -18.52 6.59
CA ILE A 137 -0.82 -18.53 7.97
C ILE A 137 -1.36 -19.91 8.29
N PHE A 138 -0.71 -20.58 9.24
CA PHE A 138 -1.10 -21.86 9.78
C PHE A 138 -0.81 -21.87 11.30
N PRO A 139 -1.64 -22.53 12.11
CA PRO A 139 -2.95 -23.10 11.77
C PRO A 139 -4.09 -22.07 11.90
N VAL A 140 -5.13 -22.21 11.07
CA VAL A 140 -6.45 -21.60 11.31
C VAL A 140 -7.39 -22.70 11.81
N GLU A 141 -7.78 -22.61 13.08
CA GLU A 141 -8.62 -23.62 13.74
C GLU A 141 -10.04 -23.65 13.16
N PRO A 142 -10.77 -24.79 13.25
CA PRO A 142 -12.17 -24.86 12.85
C PRO A 142 -13.02 -23.92 13.69
N ASN A 143 -14.00 -23.28 13.05
CA ASN A 143 -14.91 -22.27 13.65
C ASN A 143 -14.19 -21.07 14.28
N ALA A 144 -12.93 -20.80 13.89
CA ALA A 144 -12.15 -19.68 14.40
C ALA A 144 -12.02 -18.55 13.37
N ASP A 145 -11.79 -17.35 13.88
CA ASP A 145 -11.48 -16.18 13.05
C ASP A 145 -9.98 -16.09 12.79
N LEU A 146 -9.61 -15.91 11.52
CA LEU A 146 -8.31 -15.39 11.11
C LEU A 146 -8.38 -13.87 11.04
N ARG A 147 -7.73 -13.19 12.00
CA ARG A 147 -7.56 -11.73 11.99
C ARG A 147 -6.16 -11.35 11.52
N VAL A 148 -6.09 -10.43 10.57
CA VAL A 148 -4.87 -9.91 9.95
C VAL A 148 -4.86 -8.40 10.03
N GLN A 149 -3.71 -7.83 10.37
CA GLN A 149 -3.45 -6.39 10.42
C GLN A 149 -2.30 -6.04 9.49
N ILE A 150 -2.48 -4.97 8.73
CA ILE A 150 -1.50 -4.46 7.78
C ILE A 150 -1.42 -2.95 7.97
N ARG A 151 -0.21 -2.43 8.13
CA ARG A 151 0.07 -1.01 8.01
C ARG A 151 0.92 -0.76 6.78
N TYR A 152 0.51 0.18 5.96
CA TYR A 152 1.34 0.64 4.84
C TYR A 152 1.26 2.14 4.67
N VAL A 153 2.30 2.67 4.03
CA VAL A 153 2.47 4.09 3.76
C VAL A 153 2.53 4.26 2.26
N GLN A 154 1.77 5.19 1.71
CA GLN A 154 1.77 5.49 0.29
C GLN A 154 1.97 6.98 0.04
N VAL A 155 2.69 7.29 -1.04
CA VAL A 155 2.74 8.64 -1.61
C VAL A 155 1.57 8.78 -2.56
N LEU A 156 0.77 9.83 -2.37
CA LEU A 156 -0.38 10.11 -3.22
C LEU A 156 0.09 10.64 -4.58
N PRO A 157 -0.18 9.94 -5.69
CA PRO A 157 0.16 10.43 -7.02
C PRO A 157 -0.61 11.70 -7.34
N ILE A 158 0.05 12.62 -8.05
CA ILE A 158 -0.57 13.84 -8.58
C ILE A 158 -1.04 13.56 -10.01
N GLY A 159 -2.33 13.79 -10.27
CA GLY A 159 -2.92 13.70 -11.60
C GLY A 159 -2.56 14.89 -12.50
N ALA A 160 -2.91 14.80 -13.78
CA ALA A 160 -2.70 15.90 -14.74
C ALA A 160 -3.46 17.18 -14.37
N ASN A 161 -4.55 17.04 -13.62
CA ASN A 161 -5.34 18.15 -13.06
C ASN A 161 -4.71 18.79 -11.81
N GLY A 162 -3.53 18.33 -11.38
CA GLY A 162 -2.85 18.85 -10.18
C GLY A 162 -3.37 18.31 -8.85
N ALA A 163 -4.40 17.46 -8.83
CA ALA A 163 -4.94 16.89 -7.60
C ALA A 163 -4.15 15.65 -7.15
N ALA A 164 -3.97 15.48 -5.84
CA ALA A 164 -3.44 14.26 -5.25
C ALA A 164 -4.56 13.23 -5.11
N THR A 165 -4.30 11.97 -5.46
CA THR A 165 -5.30 10.90 -5.40
C THR A 165 -4.89 9.80 -4.43
N LEU A 166 -5.68 9.60 -3.37
CA LEU A 166 -5.66 8.40 -2.56
C LEU A 166 -6.40 7.27 -3.27
N SER A 167 -5.79 6.08 -3.32
CA SER A 167 -6.48 4.84 -3.69
C SER A 167 -6.42 3.85 -2.55
N LEU A 168 -7.58 3.34 -2.14
CA LEU A 168 -7.72 2.28 -1.16
C LEU A 168 -8.28 1.03 -1.87
N PRO A 169 -7.47 -0.04 -1.99
CA PRO A 169 -7.88 -1.29 -2.61
C PRO A 169 -8.93 -1.99 -1.74
N LEU A 170 -10.21 -1.72 -2.02
CA LEU A 170 -11.36 -2.32 -1.34
C LEU A 170 -12.07 -3.35 -2.22
N GLN A 171 -11.86 -3.32 -3.54
CA GLN A 171 -12.65 -4.11 -4.47
C GLN A 171 -12.57 -5.61 -4.18
N THR A 172 -13.71 -6.29 -4.05
CA THR A 172 -13.80 -7.75 -3.90
C THR A 172 -14.31 -8.44 -5.17
N PRO A 173 -14.05 -9.75 -5.35
CA PRO A 173 -14.73 -10.57 -6.36
C PRO A 173 -16.25 -10.53 -6.19
N LYS A 174 -16.99 -10.73 -7.30
CA LYS A 174 -18.48 -10.70 -7.29
C LYS A 174 -19.10 -11.69 -6.30
N SER A 175 -18.46 -12.81 -6.01
CA SER A 175 -18.96 -13.83 -5.08
C SER A 175 -18.74 -13.49 -3.60
N VAL A 176 -17.99 -12.44 -3.28
CA VAL A 176 -17.59 -12.12 -1.90
C VAL A 176 -18.32 -10.88 -1.40
N LYS A 177 -18.92 -11.00 -0.21
CA LYS A 177 -19.46 -9.89 0.58
C LYS A 177 -18.78 -9.88 1.94
N TRP A 178 -18.63 -8.70 2.51
CA TRP A 178 -18.21 -8.52 3.89
C TRP A 178 -19.42 -8.42 4.80
N ASP A 179 -19.44 -9.13 5.93
CA ASP A 179 -20.51 -8.93 6.91
C ASP A 179 -20.47 -7.50 7.47
N LYS A 180 -19.26 -6.94 7.64
CA LYS A 180 -19.03 -5.58 8.12
C LYS A 180 -17.93 -4.89 7.33
N VAL A 181 -18.19 -3.67 6.89
CA VAL A 181 -17.21 -2.76 6.29
C VAL A 181 -17.15 -1.50 7.12
N TYR A 182 -15.95 -1.05 7.43
CA TYR A 182 -15.69 0.26 8.01
C TYR A 182 -14.51 0.90 7.30
N VAL A 183 -14.67 2.14 6.87
CA VAL A 183 -13.62 2.93 6.25
C VAL A 183 -13.68 4.34 6.80
N SER A 184 -12.56 4.83 7.30
CA SER A 184 -12.39 6.22 7.70
C SER A 184 -11.17 6.79 7.00
N VAL A 185 -11.33 7.91 6.30
CA VAL A 185 -10.20 8.67 5.74
C VAL A 185 -10.24 10.05 6.36
N ARG A 186 -9.15 10.44 7.01
CA ARG A 186 -8.95 11.75 7.61
C ARG A 186 -7.77 12.41 6.92
N ALA A 187 -7.91 13.68 6.56
CA ALA A 187 -6.87 14.47 5.95
C ALA A 187 -6.57 15.71 6.80
N ASP A 188 -5.30 15.91 7.16
CA ASP A 188 -4.86 17.09 7.88
C ASP A 188 -4.87 18.32 6.95
N GLY A 189 -5.23 19.49 7.48
CA GLY A 189 -5.33 20.75 6.75
C GLY A 189 -6.73 21.00 6.20
N ALA A 190 -7.01 22.25 5.83
CA ALA A 190 -8.34 22.62 5.33
C ALA A 190 -8.66 21.81 4.06
N GLY A 191 -9.51 20.79 4.16
CA GLY A 191 -10.16 20.20 3.01
C GLY A 191 -11.10 21.24 2.44
N GLY A 192 -10.61 21.96 1.44
CA GLY A 192 -11.43 22.84 0.61
C GLY A 192 -12.21 22.05 -0.44
N ASP A 193 -12.76 22.77 -1.41
CA ASP A 193 -13.61 22.29 -2.52
C ASP A 193 -12.99 21.14 -3.37
N GLU A 194 -11.72 20.80 -3.16
CA GLU A 194 -11.00 19.74 -3.87
C GLU A 194 -11.03 18.37 -3.16
N PHE A 195 -11.56 18.28 -1.93
CA PHE A 195 -11.74 16.98 -1.26
C PHE A 195 -12.98 16.29 -1.82
N ALA A 196 -12.79 15.25 -2.65
CA ALA A 196 -13.88 14.56 -3.33
C ALA A 196 -13.67 13.04 -3.32
N ASN A 197 -14.75 12.26 -3.34
CA ASN A 197 -14.66 10.81 -3.35
C ASN A 197 -15.56 10.17 -4.41
N ASN A 198 -15.13 9.05 -4.98
CA ASN A 198 -15.89 8.33 -6.02
C ASN A 198 -17.08 7.51 -5.50
N PHE A 199 -17.38 7.56 -4.20
CA PHE A 199 -18.53 6.88 -3.58
C PHE A 199 -19.69 7.85 -3.29
N GLY A 200 -19.50 9.16 -3.47
CA GLY A 200 -20.51 10.15 -3.08
C GLY A 200 -20.76 10.21 -1.57
N LEU A 201 -19.77 9.80 -0.77
CA LEU A 201 -19.86 9.82 0.69
C LEU A 201 -19.87 11.27 1.20
N PRO A 202 -20.60 11.56 2.28
CA PRO A 202 -20.55 12.86 2.93
C PRO A 202 -19.13 13.16 3.41
N ILE A 203 -18.80 14.44 3.38
CA ILE A 203 -17.51 14.97 3.80
C ILE A 203 -17.77 15.88 4.99
N GLU A 204 -17.06 15.62 6.08
CA GLU A 204 -17.26 16.28 7.37
C GLU A 204 -15.98 16.99 7.81
N PRO A 205 -16.06 18.17 8.44
CA PRO A 205 -14.92 18.80 9.10
C PRO A 205 -14.37 17.92 10.23
N ASP A 206 -13.05 17.88 10.39
CA ASP A 206 -12.40 17.05 11.42
C ASP A 206 -11.14 17.69 12.00
N ALA A 207 -11.21 18.26 13.21
CA ALA A 207 -10.07 18.73 14.02
C ALA A 207 -8.88 19.31 13.23
N GLY A 208 -9.10 20.41 12.49
CA GLY A 208 -8.06 21.04 11.66
C GLY A 208 -7.86 20.38 10.29
N GLY A 209 -8.82 19.55 9.88
CA GLY A 209 -8.80 18.64 8.77
C GLY A 209 -10.19 18.37 8.19
N THR A 210 -10.26 17.31 7.40
CA THR A 210 -11.49 16.83 6.78
C THR A 210 -11.54 15.32 6.81
N ALA A 211 -12.71 14.76 7.07
CA ALA A 211 -12.93 13.33 7.15
C ALA A 211 -14.06 12.88 6.21
N LEU A 212 -13.94 11.63 5.78
CA LEU A 212 -15.06 10.86 5.25
C LEU A 212 -15.10 9.53 6.00
N THR A 213 -16.30 9.06 6.27
CA THR A 213 -16.53 7.75 6.89
C THR A 213 -17.56 6.97 6.09
N PHE A 214 -17.31 5.68 5.93
CA PHE A 214 -18.23 4.73 5.32
C PHE A 214 -18.34 3.51 6.23
N SER A 215 -19.57 3.10 6.52
CA SER A 215 -19.82 1.80 7.15
C SER A 215 -20.97 1.09 6.46
N GLY A 216 -20.92 -0.24 6.47
CA GLY A 216 -21.95 -1.05 5.85
C GLY A 216 -21.94 -2.46 6.40
N THR A 217 -23.07 -3.14 6.30
CA THR A 217 -23.21 -4.56 6.63
C THR A 217 -23.64 -5.34 5.40
N ASN A 218 -23.23 -6.61 5.30
CA ASN A 218 -23.49 -7.48 4.14
C ASN A 218 -23.18 -6.77 2.80
N TYR A 219 -22.04 -6.05 2.77
CA TYR A 219 -21.72 -5.10 1.72
C TYR A 219 -20.71 -5.69 0.73
N ARG A 220 -20.95 -5.44 -0.56
CA ARG A 220 -19.99 -5.76 -1.62
C ARG A 220 -19.25 -4.49 -2.02
N THR A 221 -17.93 -4.51 -1.89
CA THR A 221 -17.06 -3.44 -2.37
C THR A 221 -16.79 -3.65 -3.86
N GLU A 222 -17.62 -3.06 -4.72
CA GLU A 222 -17.54 -3.31 -6.17
C GLU A 222 -16.38 -2.57 -6.86
N LYS A 223 -15.84 -1.54 -6.20
CA LYS A 223 -14.78 -0.69 -6.71
C LYS A 223 -13.84 -0.25 -5.59
N ASN A 224 -12.62 0.13 -5.95
CA ASN A 224 -11.68 0.76 -5.02
C ASN A 224 -12.18 2.15 -4.63
N LEU A 225 -12.00 2.52 -3.36
CA LEU A 225 -12.24 3.90 -2.91
C LEU A 225 -11.11 4.79 -3.46
N ARG A 226 -11.51 5.90 -4.07
CA ARG A 226 -10.64 6.97 -4.53
C ARG A 226 -11.07 8.26 -3.89
N VAL A 227 -10.10 8.96 -3.30
CA VAL A 227 -10.28 10.28 -2.71
C VAL A 227 -9.32 11.22 -3.41
N SER A 228 -9.85 12.24 -4.05
CA SER A 228 -9.09 13.36 -4.60
C SER A 228 -9.00 14.45 -3.55
N LEU A 229 -7.85 15.12 -3.48
CA LEU A 229 -7.60 16.25 -2.59
C LEU A 229 -6.57 17.19 -3.21
N ALA A 230 -6.51 18.41 -2.69
CA ALA A 230 -5.52 19.39 -3.10
C ALA A 230 -4.09 18.83 -2.95
N ALA A 231 -3.28 18.96 -4.00
CA ALA A 231 -1.86 18.70 -3.86
C ALA A 231 -1.22 19.82 -3.03
N PRO A 232 -0.38 19.50 -2.05
CA PRO A 232 0.37 20.52 -1.34
C PRO A 232 1.28 21.27 -2.31
N LYS A 233 1.47 22.57 -2.06
CA LYS A 233 2.44 23.39 -2.79
C LYS A 233 3.81 22.70 -2.78
N PRO A 234 4.62 22.78 -3.86
CA PRO A 234 5.92 22.13 -3.94
C PRO A 234 6.85 22.70 -2.87
N ALA A 235 6.87 22.02 -1.74
CA ALA A 235 7.81 22.20 -0.66
C ALA A 235 8.37 20.80 -0.37
N VAL A 236 9.67 20.76 -0.09
CA VAL A 236 10.42 19.56 0.27
C VAL A 236 9.61 18.69 1.24
N THR A 237 9.44 17.42 0.87
CA THR A 237 8.39 16.57 1.41
C THR A 237 8.83 15.97 2.76
N PRO A 238 7.90 15.80 3.69
CA PRO A 238 8.16 15.55 5.09
C PRO A 238 8.09 14.08 5.50
N TYR A 239 8.41 13.92 6.77
CA TYR A 239 8.69 12.73 7.52
C TYR A 239 7.43 11.86 7.76
N LEU A 240 7.62 10.55 7.65
CA LEU A 240 6.90 9.61 8.51
C LEU A 240 7.94 8.70 9.15
N ALA A 241 8.13 8.85 10.46
CA ALA A 241 8.74 7.83 11.29
C ALA A 241 7.63 6.85 11.67
N ALA A 242 7.74 5.60 11.21
CA ALA A 242 6.85 4.53 11.64
C ALA A 242 7.68 3.39 12.23
N THR A 243 7.13 2.65 13.18
CA THR A 243 7.73 1.41 13.65
C THR A 243 7.64 0.35 12.55
N SER A 244 8.73 -0.38 12.29
CA SER A 244 8.81 -1.43 11.27
C SER A 244 8.56 -2.82 11.89
N GLY A 245 7.58 -2.94 12.79
CA GLY A 245 7.39 -4.13 13.63
C GLY A 245 8.54 -4.34 14.64
N GLY A 246 8.24 -4.40 15.94
CA GLY A 246 9.26 -4.50 16.98
C GLY A 246 10.02 -3.18 17.23
N LYS A 247 11.36 -3.25 17.43
CA LYS A 247 12.21 -2.10 17.84
C LYS A 247 12.90 -1.36 16.69
N ASP A 248 12.60 -1.70 15.44
CA ASP A 248 13.22 -1.12 14.25
C ASP A 248 12.38 0.03 13.67
N GLY A 249 13.03 0.98 13.01
CA GLY A 249 12.40 2.16 12.45
C GLY A 249 12.30 2.15 10.93
N PHE A 250 11.30 2.87 10.42
CA PHE A 250 11.06 3.13 9.01
C PHE A 250 11.01 4.64 8.75
N PHE A 251 11.56 5.04 7.62
CA PHE A 251 11.54 6.41 7.12
C PHE A 251 11.10 6.40 5.66
N ALA A 252 10.27 7.38 5.30
CA ALA A 252 9.95 7.71 3.93
C ALA A 252 10.05 9.23 3.70
N ALA A 253 10.63 9.63 2.58
CA ALA A 253 10.65 11.00 2.09
C ALA A 253 10.39 11.03 0.59
N THR A 254 9.74 12.08 0.11
CA THR A 254 9.57 12.32 -1.32
C THR A 254 10.35 13.57 -1.72
N ILE A 255 10.91 13.58 -2.93
CA ILE A 255 11.43 14.79 -3.56
C ILE A 255 10.62 15.05 -4.80
N THR A 256 10.07 16.26 -4.89
CA THR A 256 9.27 16.73 -6.03
C THR A 256 10.02 17.88 -6.73
N ALA A 257 10.43 17.67 -7.97
CA ALA A 257 11.03 18.73 -8.78
C ALA A 257 10.01 19.81 -9.16
N PRO A 258 10.43 21.08 -9.32
CA PRO A 258 9.62 22.14 -9.95
C PRO A 258 9.10 21.76 -11.34
N VAL A 259 8.08 22.47 -11.82
CA VAL A 259 7.51 22.25 -13.16
C VAL A 259 8.60 22.52 -14.21
N GLY A 260 8.79 21.59 -15.15
CA GLY A 260 9.83 21.68 -16.18
C GLY A 260 11.23 21.17 -15.76
N ALA A 261 11.46 20.90 -14.47
CA ALA A 261 12.72 20.34 -13.99
C ALA A 261 12.69 18.80 -13.95
N LYS A 262 13.80 18.15 -14.32
CA LYS A 262 14.04 16.72 -14.12
C LYS A 262 14.88 16.51 -12.86
N LEU A 263 14.56 15.48 -12.06
CA LEU A 263 15.42 15.08 -10.94
C LEU A 263 16.56 14.17 -11.40
N ASN A 264 17.80 14.60 -11.14
CA ASN A 264 19.00 13.78 -11.25
C ASN A 264 19.00 12.64 -10.21
N PRO A 265 19.82 11.59 -10.38
CA PRO A 265 20.04 10.59 -9.35
C PRO A 265 20.51 11.28 -8.06
N ALA A 266 20.02 10.81 -6.92
CA ALA A 266 20.31 11.41 -5.64
C ALA A 266 21.02 10.40 -4.74
N SER A 267 22.09 10.82 -4.05
CA SER A 267 22.78 9.97 -3.07
C SER A 267 22.26 10.25 -1.67
N LEU A 268 21.90 9.20 -0.94
CA LEU A 268 21.49 9.28 0.45
C LEU A 268 22.70 9.09 1.37
N GLN A 269 22.95 10.05 2.26
CA GLN A 269 23.90 9.91 3.36
C GLN A 269 23.14 9.77 4.67
N SER A 270 23.63 8.92 5.58
CA SER A 270 23.05 8.71 6.91
C SER A 270 24.11 8.70 8.00
N SER A 271 23.83 9.34 9.13
CA SER A 271 24.61 9.23 10.36
C SER A 271 23.71 8.85 11.54
N GLY A 272 24.20 8.03 12.49
CA GLY A 272 23.56 7.82 13.80
C GLY A 272 22.89 6.45 14.01
N VAL A 273 22.39 5.79 12.95
CA VAL A 273 21.78 4.46 13.04
C VAL A 273 22.24 3.55 11.90
N PRO A 274 22.47 2.25 12.14
CA PRO A 274 22.82 1.32 11.07
C PRO A 274 21.59 1.05 10.19
N LEU A 275 21.74 1.37 8.90
CA LEU A 275 20.72 1.09 7.89
C LEU A 275 20.83 -0.37 7.44
N TYR A 276 19.69 -1.01 7.20
CA TYR A 276 19.68 -2.38 6.66
C TYR A 276 18.88 -2.53 5.37
N ALA A 277 18.09 -1.52 5.01
CA ALA A 277 17.43 -1.40 3.70
C ALA A 277 17.32 0.08 3.32
N VAL A 278 17.77 0.42 2.11
CA VAL A 278 17.63 1.75 1.50
C VAL A 278 17.12 1.55 0.09
N SER A 279 16.08 2.29 -0.29
CA SER A 279 15.51 2.25 -1.62
C SER A 279 15.20 3.65 -2.11
N ALA A 280 15.55 3.93 -3.37
CA ALA A 280 15.14 5.12 -4.08
C ALA A 280 14.31 4.68 -5.29
N LYS A 281 13.01 4.97 -5.25
CA LYS A 281 12.04 4.60 -6.29
C LYS A 281 11.55 5.85 -6.98
N ARG A 282 11.80 5.95 -8.29
CA ARG A 282 11.18 6.99 -9.12
C ARG A 282 9.69 6.70 -9.26
N LEU A 283 8.85 7.64 -8.82
CA LEU A 283 7.39 7.55 -8.89
C LEU A 283 6.85 8.24 -10.15
N SER A 284 7.47 9.34 -10.56
CA SER A 284 7.15 10.10 -11.77
C SER A 284 8.43 10.76 -12.32
N PRO A 285 8.41 11.44 -13.48
CA PRO A 285 9.56 12.22 -13.95
C PRO A 285 10.04 13.27 -12.93
N ARG A 286 9.13 13.74 -12.07
CA ARG A 286 9.37 14.80 -11.07
C ARG A 286 9.37 14.30 -9.63
N ASP A 287 8.96 13.06 -9.36
CA ASP A 287 8.87 12.52 -8.00
C ASP A 287 9.82 11.33 -7.78
N VAL A 288 10.61 11.41 -6.72
CA VAL A 288 11.42 10.29 -6.21
C VAL A 288 11.04 10.02 -4.76
N LEU A 289 10.64 8.79 -4.47
CA LEU A 289 10.41 8.28 -3.10
C LEU A 289 11.68 7.62 -2.60
N ILE A 290 12.10 8.02 -1.41
CA ILE A 290 13.21 7.41 -0.69
C ILE A 290 12.64 6.73 0.53
N THR A 291 12.97 5.46 0.71
CA THR A 291 12.62 4.71 1.91
C THR A 291 13.84 4.11 2.56
N VAL A 292 13.84 4.13 3.89
CA VAL A 292 14.95 3.65 4.70
C VAL A 292 14.40 2.83 5.86
N ARG A 293 15.05 1.70 6.14
CA ARG A 293 14.85 0.93 7.36
C ARG A 293 16.16 0.86 8.15
N TYR A 294 16.07 1.09 9.46
CA TYR A 294 17.20 1.17 10.36
C TYR A 294 16.95 0.39 11.66
N LYS A 295 18.04 -0.11 12.28
CA LYS A 295 17.94 -0.89 13.52
C LYS A 295 17.95 0.01 14.76
N LYS A 296 17.15 -0.34 15.77
CA LYS A 296 17.03 0.33 17.09
C LYS A 296 16.51 1.77 17.04
N TYR A 297 16.07 2.28 18.19
CA TYR A 297 15.77 3.71 18.41
C TYR A 297 17.07 4.52 18.47
N GLY A 298 17.10 5.68 17.81
CA GLY A 298 18.23 6.61 17.83
C GLY A 298 17.97 7.80 16.91
N THR A 299 18.75 8.86 17.09
CA THR A 299 18.66 10.05 16.24
C THR A 299 19.47 9.82 14.97
N ALA A 300 18.84 10.00 13.81
CA ALA A 300 19.50 9.87 12.53
C ALA A 300 19.47 11.19 11.77
N ARG A 301 20.47 11.47 10.95
CA ARG A 301 20.39 12.59 9.99
C ARG A 301 20.51 12.03 8.59
N PHE A 302 19.56 12.39 7.74
CA PHE A 302 19.56 12.03 6.33
C PHE A 302 19.80 13.25 5.47
N SER A 303 20.79 13.15 4.59
CA SER A 303 21.08 14.20 3.62
C SER A 303 20.98 13.62 2.22
N LEU A 304 20.28 14.36 1.37
CA LEU A 304 20.15 14.07 -0.04
C LEU A 304 20.99 15.05 -0.83
N MET A 305 21.88 14.52 -1.66
CA MET A 305 22.75 15.32 -2.53
C MET A 305 22.39 15.08 -3.99
N ASP A 306 22.35 16.15 -4.78
CA ASP A 306 22.31 16.06 -6.24
C ASP A 306 23.65 15.49 -6.73
N THR A 307 23.62 14.38 -7.45
CA THR A 307 24.87 13.73 -7.89
C THR A 307 25.60 14.47 -9.01
N ALA A 308 24.92 15.33 -9.77
CA ALA A 308 25.52 16.10 -10.84
C ALA A 308 26.14 17.41 -10.32
N THR A 309 25.51 18.05 -9.34
CA THR A 309 25.96 19.35 -8.80
C THR A 309 26.63 19.27 -7.43
N GLY A 310 26.54 18.14 -6.74
CA GLY A 310 26.99 17.99 -5.35
C GLY A 310 26.20 18.84 -4.35
N LYS A 311 25.09 19.47 -4.78
CA LYS A 311 24.31 20.38 -3.93
C LYS A 311 23.39 19.59 -2.99
N LEU A 312 23.30 20.05 -1.73
CA LEU A 312 22.32 19.55 -0.77
C LEU A 312 20.91 19.87 -1.25
N ILE A 313 20.13 18.83 -1.53
CA ILE A 313 18.71 18.90 -1.89
C ILE A 313 17.86 18.92 -0.62
N LEU A 314 18.20 18.10 0.38
CA LEU A 314 17.42 17.90 1.59
C LEU A 314 18.33 17.48 2.74
N SER A 315 18.10 18.02 3.93
CA SER A 315 18.68 17.49 5.18
C SER A 315 17.59 17.40 6.23
N SER A 316 17.41 16.22 6.82
CA SER A 316 16.39 15.99 7.84
C SER A 316 16.97 15.26 9.05
N PRO A 317 16.73 15.76 10.27
CA PRO A 317 16.86 14.93 11.46
C PRO A 317 15.72 13.90 11.53
N LEU A 318 15.97 12.81 12.23
CA LEU A 318 15.09 11.69 12.54
C LEU A 318 15.28 11.29 13.99
#